data_AF-A0A838UUT4-F1
#
_entry.id   AF-A0A838UUT4-F1
#
_cell.length_a   1.000
_cell.length_b   1.000
_cell.length_c   1.000
_cell.angle_alpha   90.00
_cell.angle_beta   90.00
_cell.angle_gamma   90.00
#
_symmetry.space_group_name_H-M   'P 1'
#
loop_
_entity.id
_entity.type
_entity.pdbx_description
1 polymer ?
#
loop_
_entity_poly.entity_id
_entity_poly.type
_entity_poly.pdbx_seq_one_letter_code
_entity_poly.pdbx_strand_id
1 'polypeptide(L)'
;MSDTSPALIQHRPFRRHLTMATFALALTALVFSLALIRPLHAQGGSTHPGGNIQDPTVLNVDIARPAVVRILFAATNPTVTVQACASENTTFTDPFVVGGLGSGVFISSHGDILTASHVVKDEGGEFELQTVEDLQSKIIPDIQKHCGIAVPNIDTFLENNAQAFTFDFSHQLERVWFDTSYHGAYSGSNSLNVPSFASFKVTGIKDFITTRGFGDDVAVIHVDGISDSPSVAIGDSDAVSPTDRLTEIGYPGNGDNIHIDINTGRYKDIPQDFLTQSLNQLYVSAIKTNDEGGTLIQVGGNVEHGDSGGPALNAQGQVVGIASFGPTLSSADSFPAGTAFFQASNSAKSIIEGANIDTTPGTFQTKWRQALTDFAATSSGHWHKAVTDLTALQQAYPDFKGGDDYLTYAQNQATNESTLTSGLSGNSRYLIYGAVGLAVLVLVIVLITVAAGRSRRRNQTIREAVAVSATGYGVGQPPSANYSQGNQPQQNYPAQNYPSAPYGATPPPASYGPGRGPPPYSQGTPSYGQNDGPPYGNPPTPPAQFSNYTYPPQGQMAPPHTTCVNGHALQPNETYCRVCGAGRA
;
A
#
# COMPACT_ATOMS: atom_id res chain seq x y z
N MET A 1 -44.90 86.34 -42.05
CA MET A 1 -45.83 85.19 -42.10
C MET A 1 -45.31 84.15 -41.13
N SER A 2 -46.15 83.86 -40.12
CA SER A 2 -46.15 82.78 -39.13
C SER A 2 -44.92 81.87 -38.98
N ASP A 3 -44.37 81.97 -37.77
CA ASP A 3 -43.34 81.21 -37.05
C ASP A 3 -43.99 80.07 -36.24
N THR A 4 -43.35 78.90 -36.09
CA THR A 4 -43.57 77.97 -34.96
C THR A 4 -42.49 76.89 -34.81
N SER A 5 -41.87 76.90 -33.62
CA SER A 5 -41.33 75.77 -32.84
C SER A 5 -41.90 75.92 -31.41
N PRO A 6 -41.70 75.01 -30.43
CA PRO A 6 -41.62 73.53 -30.41
C PRO A 6 -42.49 72.93 -29.25
N ALA A 7 -42.54 71.59 -29.07
CA ALA A 7 -42.73 70.99 -27.74
C ALA A 7 -42.39 69.47 -27.68
N LEU A 8 -41.38 69.15 -26.86
CA LEU A 8 -41.01 67.81 -26.38
C LEU A 8 -41.88 67.40 -25.18
N ILE A 9 -42.37 66.16 -25.14
CA ILE A 9 -43.05 65.57 -23.97
C ILE A 9 -42.15 64.50 -23.33
N GLN A 10 -41.76 64.74 -22.07
CA GLN A 10 -41.01 63.82 -21.20
C GLN A 10 -41.94 62.75 -20.58
N HIS A 11 -41.55 61.47 -20.65
CA HIS A 11 -42.14 60.39 -19.86
C HIS A 11 -41.46 60.27 -18.47
N ARG A 12 -42.29 60.21 -17.42
CA ARG A 12 -41.89 60.11 -15.99
C ARG A 12 -41.28 58.73 -15.61
N PRO A 13 -40.41 58.67 -14.57
CA PRO A 13 -39.64 57.49 -14.21
C PRO A 13 -40.33 56.65 -13.12
N PHE A 14 -41.16 55.67 -13.49
CA PHE A 14 -41.78 54.76 -12.50
C PHE A 14 -41.18 53.36 -12.45
N ARG A 15 -40.37 52.96 -13.44
CA ARG A 15 -39.76 51.61 -13.53
C ARG A 15 -38.41 51.46 -12.84
N ARG A 16 -37.72 52.54 -12.46
CA ARG A 16 -36.33 52.47 -11.94
C ARG A 16 -36.19 51.98 -10.50
N HIS A 17 -37.20 52.16 -9.65
CA HIS A 17 -37.07 51.82 -8.22
C HIS A 17 -37.37 50.36 -7.89
N LEU A 18 -38.19 49.68 -8.68
CA LEU A 18 -38.48 48.25 -8.47
C LEU A 18 -37.30 47.38 -8.95
N THR A 19 -36.67 47.77 -10.07
CA THR A 19 -35.49 47.09 -10.61
C THR A 19 -34.24 47.26 -9.73
N MET A 20 -34.09 48.40 -9.05
CA MET A 20 -32.97 48.62 -8.10
C MET A 20 -33.08 47.78 -6.83
N ALA A 21 -34.30 47.59 -6.30
CA ALA A 21 -34.50 46.77 -5.10
C ALA A 21 -34.25 45.28 -5.37
N THR A 22 -34.66 44.78 -6.54
CA THR A 22 -34.36 43.39 -6.95
C THR A 22 -32.88 43.20 -7.26
N PHE A 23 -32.20 44.20 -7.82
CA PHE A 23 -30.75 44.16 -8.02
C PHE A 23 -29.99 44.15 -6.70
N ALA A 24 -30.39 44.94 -5.72
CA ALA A 24 -29.76 44.96 -4.40
C ALA A 24 -29.91 43.62 -3.68
N LEU A 25 -31.09 43.00 -3.76
CA LEU A 25 -31.36 41.67 -3.18
C LEU A 25 -30.59 40.54 -3.89
N ALA A 26 -30.46 40.62 -5.21
CA ALA A 26 -29.65 39.67 -5.98
C ALA A 26 -28.15 39.84 -5.70
N LEU A 27 -27.68 41.08 -5.54
CA LEU A 27 -26.28 41.38 -5.25
C LEU A 27 -25.90 40.96 -3.82
N THR A 28 -26.78 41.18 -2.83
CA THR A 28 -26.54 40.69 -1.47
C THR A 28 -26.60 39.17 -1.41
N ALA A 29 -27.53 38.51 -2.11
CA ALA A 29 -27.55 37.06 -2.21
C ALA A 29 -26.29 36.51 -2.91
N LEU A 30 -25.78 37.18 -3.95
CA LEU A 30 -24.54 36.81 -4.65
C LEU A 30 -23.31 36.98 -3.75
N VAL A 31 -23.21 38.09 -3.00
CA VAL A 31 -22.11 38.33 -2.06
C VAL A 31 -22.17 37.33 -0.88
N PHE A 32 -23.37 36.98 -0.41
CA PHE A 32 -23.55 35.95 0.62
C PHE A 32 -23.19 34.55 0.10
N SER A 33 -23.51 34.27 -1.17
CA SER A 33 -23.13 33.02 -1.84
C SER A 33 -21.62 32.95 -2.05
N LEU A 34 -20.98 34.05 -2.43
CA LEU A 34 -19.52 34.17 -2.59
C LEU A 34 -18.77 34.12 -1.25
N ALA A 35 -19.39 34.54 -0.14
CA ALA A 35 -18.85 34.39 1.21
C ALA A 35 -19.00 32.97 1.78
N LEU A 36 -19.93 32.16 1.24
CA LEU A 36 -20.09 30.74 1.56
C LEU A 36 -19.29 29.81 0.64
N ILE A 37 -18.91 30.29 -0.54
CA ILE A 37 -17.90 29.62 -1.38
C ILE A 37 -16.56 29.80 -0.68
N ARG A 38 -16.16 28.79 0.11
CA ARG A 38 -14.78 28.69 0.58
C ARG A 38 -13.88 28.80 -0.66
N PRO A 39 -12.81 29.61 -0.64
CA PRO A 39 -11.77 29.45 -1.64
C PRO A 39 -11.32 27.99 -1.54
N LEU A 40 -11.66 27.20 -2.56
CA LEU A 40 -10.90 26.01 -2.93
C LEU A 40 -9.50 26.56 -3.18
N HIS A 41 -8.70 26.60 -2.13
CA HIS A 41 -7.27 26.70 -2.28
C HIS A 41 -6.90 25.43 -3.03
N ALA A 42 -6.75 25.55 -4.34
CA ALA A 42 -5.97 24.62 -5.12
C ALA A 42 -4.57 24.67 -4.50
N GLN A 43 -4.32 23.76 -3.55
CA GLN A 43 -2.99 23.47 -3.05
C GLN A 43 -2.21 22.96 -4.26
N GLY A 44 -1.46 23.87 -4.88
CA GLY A 44 -0.58 23.55 -5.98
C GLY A 44 0.55 22.66 -5.48
N GLY A 45 0.65 21.46 -6.06
CA GLY A 45 1.92 20.85 -6.49
C GLY A 45 3.08 20.76 -5.49
N SER A 46 2.83 20.63 -4.18
CA SER A 46 3.85 20.07 -3.26
C SER A 46 3.50 18.60 -3.04
N THR A 47 4.36 17.70 -3.50
CA THR A 47 4.26 16.27 -3.17
C THR A 47 4.45 16.13 -1.67
N HIS A 48 3.36 16.00 -0.93
CA HIS A 48 3.41 15.70 0.49
C HIS A 48 3.76 14.23 0.70
N PRO A 49 4.37 13.86 1.85
CA PRO A 49 4.64 12.46 2.15
C PRO A 49 3.34 11.63 2.04
N GLY A 50 3.47 10.41 1.52
CA GLY A 50 2.34 9.49 1.30
C GLY A 50 1.52 9.72 0.04
N GLY A 51 1.91 10.63 -0.87
CA GLY A 51 1.22 10.77 -2.16
C GLY A 51 -0.18 11.39 -2.00
N ASN A 52 -1.26 10.69 -2.36
CA ASN A 52 -2.65 11.21 -2.27
C ASN A 52 -3.33 10.75 -0.97
N ILE A 53 -2.81 11.17 0.19
CA ILE A 53 -3.27 10.73 1.51
C ILE A 53 -4.75 11.08 1.83
N GLN A 54 -5.41 11.93 1.03
CA GLN A 54 -6.85 12.17 1.15
C GLN A 54 -7.70 11.03 0.55
N ASP A 55 -7.11 10.18 -0.29
CA ASP A 55 -7.72 8.90 -0.66
C ASP A 55 -7.62 7.94 0.53
N PRO A 56 -8.75 7.46 1.09
CA PRO A 56 -8.74 6.54 2.22
C PRO A 56 -7.96 5.26 1.96
N THR A 57 -7.90 4.79 0.70
CA THR A 57 -7.14 3.61 0.33
C THR A 57 -5.65 3.86 0.48
N VAL A 58 -5.16 4.99 -0.03
CA VAL A 58 -3.74 5.38 0.09
C VAL A 58 -3.36 5.58 1.55
N LEU A 59 -4.20 6.28 2.32
CA LEU A 59 -4.04 6.45 3.76
C LEU A 59 -3.90 5.12 4.49
N ASN A 60 -4.82 4.19 4.25
CA ASN A 60 -4.83 2.90 4.94
C ASN A 60 -3.65 2.01 4.53
N VAL A 61 -3.22 2.08 3.27
CA VAL A 61 -1.99 1.42 2.80
C VAL A 61 -0.79 2.01 3.53
N ASP A 62 -0.61 3.34 3.56
CA ASP A 62 0.52 3.98 4.25
C ASP A 62 0.54 3.69 5.76
N ILE A 63 -0.64 3.49 6.38
CA ILE A 63 -0.75 3.05 7.76
C ILE A 63 -0.24 1.60 7.96
N ALA A 64 -0.43 0.73 6.97
CA ALA A 64 -0.06 -0.68 7.03
C ALA A 64 1.42 -0.94 6.70
N ARG A 65 2.01 -0.13 5.82
CA ARG A 65 3.38 -0.31 5.30
C ARG A 65 4.47 -0.58 6.35
N PRO A 66 4.55 0.12 7.51
CA PRO A 66 5.58 -0.16 8.51
C PRO A 66 5.56 -1.57 9.09
N ALA A 67 4.43 -2.27 8.99
CA ALA A 67 4.26 -3.63 9.49
C ALA A 67 4.75 -4.70 8.51
N VAL A 68 5.02 -4.34 7.26
CA VAL A 68 5.48 -5.28 6.23
C VAL A 68 7.00 -5.41 6.33
N VAL A 69 7.48 -6.64 6.23
CA VAL A 69 8.86 -7.00 6.51
C VAL A 69 9.41 -7.94 5.45
N ARG A 70 10.72 -7.88 5.27
CA ARG A 70 11.46 -8.85 4.46
C ARG A 70 11.89 -10.01 5.34
N ILE A 71 11.72 -11.23 4.84
CA ILE A 71 12.07 -12.48 5.50
C ILE A 71 13.20 -13.16 4.74
N LEU A 72 14.19 -13.64 5.48
CA LEU A 72 15.17 -14.62 5.04
C LEU A 72 14.92 -15.94 5.76
N PHE A 73 14.90 -17.01 4.98
CA PHE A 73 15.02 -18.38 5.47
C PHE A 73 16.09 -19.10 4.66
N ALA A 74 17.18 -19.50 5.32
CA ALA A 74 18.31 -20.15 4.67
C ALA A 74 19.01 -21.17 5.58
N ALA A 75 19.71 -22.12 4.99
CA ALA A 75 20.66 -23.00 5.65
C ALA A 75 22.08 -22.67 5.19
N THR A 76 23.00 -22.54 6.14
CA THR A 76 24.43 -22.30 5.87
C THR A 76 25.22 -23.59 5.96
N ASN A 77 26.11 -23.83 5.00
CA ASN A 77 26.97 -25.01 4.93
C ASN A 77 26.16 -26.32 5.02
N PRO A 78 25.12 -26.50 4.18
CA PRO A 78 24.35 -27.73 4.19
C PRO A 78 25.27 -28.93 3.92
N THR A 79 24.92 -30.08 4.49
CA THR A 79 25.65 -31.32 4.19
C THR A 79 24.73 -32.32 3.49
N VAL A 80 25.31 -33.08 2.56
CA VAL A 80 24.61 -34.17 1.88
C VAL A 80 25.43 -35.43 2.03
N THR A 81 24.80 -36.47 2.59
CA THR A 81 25.37 -37.80 2.70
C THR A 81 24.75 -38.69 1.64
N VAL A 82 25.60 -39.28 0.82
CA VAL A 82 25.19 -40.18 -0.26
C VAL A 82 25.45 -41.63 0.15
N GLN A 83 24.39 -42.42 0.15
CA GLN A 83 24.33 -43.87 0.36
C GLN A 83 23.73 -44.55 -0.88
N ALA A 84 24.34 -44.32 -2.05
CA ALA A 84 23.83 -44.84 -3.32
C ALA A 84 24.16 -46.32 -3.55
N CYS A 85 25.20 -46.85 -2.89
CA CYS A 85 25.70 -48.21 -3.10
C CYS A 85 26.04 -48.88 -1.76
N ALA A 86 26.15 -50.22 -1.73
CA ALA A 86 26.51 -51.01 -0.53
C ALA A 86 27.91 -50.72 0.07
N SER A 87 28.55 -49.64 -0.38
CA SER A 87 29.79 -49.05 0.12
C SER A 87 29.52 -48.06 1.26
N GLU A 88 30.59 -47.63 1.94
CA GLU A 88 30.57 -46.64 3.01
C GLU A 88 29.87 -45.33 2.59
N ASN A 89 29.19 -44.69 3.55
CA ASN A 89 28.52 -43.40 3.35
C ASN A 89 29.57 -42.32 3.08
N THR A 90 29.37 -41.52 2.02
CA THR A 90 30.21 -40.35 1.75
C THR A 90 29.43 -39.07 2.05
N THR A 91 29.96 -38.22 2.92
CA THR A 91 29.37 -36.93 3.26
C THR A 91 30.11 -35.81 2.56
N PHE A 92 29.37 -34.98 1.84
CA PHE A 92 29.85 -33.78 1.18
C PHE A 92 29.43 -32.55 1.98
N THR A 93 30.38 -31.62 2.13
CA THR A 93 30.16 -30.33 2.76
C THR A 93 31.03 -29.30 2.06
N ASP A 94 30.46 -28.15 1.75
CA ASP A 94 31.17 -26.96 1.31
C ASP A 94 30.57 -25.72 1.98
N PRO A 95 31.35 -24.64 2.08
CA PRO A 95 30.81 -23.37 2.50
C PRO A 95 29.93 -22.77 1.40
N PHE A 96 28.61 -22.79 1.58
CA PHE A 96 27.64 -22.08 0.75
C PHE A 96 26.32 -21.92 1.51
N VAL A 97 25.36 -21.21 0.93
CA VAL A 97 24.06 -20.95 1.55
C VAL A 97 22.98 -21.31 0.56
N VAL A 98 22.04 -22.14 0.99
CA VAL A 98 20.80 -22.45 0.26
C VAL A 98 19.64 -21.79 0.99
N GLY A 99 18.71 -21.18 0.28
CA GLY A 99 17.71 -20.37 0.94
C GLY A 99 16.87 -19.50 0.02
N GLY A 100 15.80 -18.99 0.59
CA GLY A 100 14.86 -18.09 -0.06
C GLY A 100 14.75 -16.76 0.67
N LEU A 101 14.28 -15.77 -0.09
CA LEU A 101 13.82 -14.49 0.43
C LEU A 101 12.31 -14.42 0.19
N GLY A 102 11.60 -13.83 1.14
CA GLY A 102 10.18 -13.59 1.04
C GLY A 102 9.77 -12.34 1.79
N SER A 103 8.47 -12.16 1.90
CA SER A 103 7.80 -11.05 2.55
C SER A 103 6.88 -11.56 3.66
N GLY A 104 6.52 -10.68 4.58
CA GLY A 104 5.52 -10.98 5.61
C GLY A 104 4.97 -9.71 6.22
N VAL A 105 3.97 -9.85 7.09
CA VAL A 105 3.33 -8.72 7.77
C VAL A 105 3.11 -9.02 9.24
N PHE A 106 3.47 -8.09 10.12
CA PHE A 106 3.08 -8.19 11.52
C PHE A 106 1.57 -8.11 11.66
N ILE A 107 0.99 -9.08 12.36
CA ILE A 107 -0.45 -9.17 12.65
C ILE A 107 -0.77 -8.97 14.13
N SER A 108 0.26 -8.94 14.99
CA SER A 108 0.16 -8.62 16.41
C SER A 108 1.14 -7.51 16.78
N SER A 109 0.91 -6.86 17.94
CA SER A 109 1.91 -6.00 18.58
C SER A 109 3.01 -6.77 19.32
N HIS A 110 2.97 -8.10 19.26
CA HIS A 110 3.81 -9.01 20.05
C HIS A 110 4.78 -9.79 19.20
N GLY A 111 5.09 -9.32 17.99
CA GLY A 111 6.12 -9.92 17.14
C GLY A 111 5.64 -11.11 16.30
N ASP A 112 4.34 -11.32 16.12
CA ASP A 112 3.80 -12.39 15.26
C ASP A 112 3.60 -11.87 13.83
N ILE A 113 4.15 -12.60 12.86
CA ILE A 113 4.21 -12.24 11.44
C ILE A 113 3.52 -13.32 10.62
N LEU A 114 2.54 -12.90 9.82
CA LEU A 114 1.89 -13.73 8.81
C LEU A 114 2.72 -13.73 7.52
N THR A 115 2.93 -14.90 6.95
CA THR A 115 3.67 -15.11 5.69
C THR A 115 3.19 -16.40 5.00
N ALA A 116 3.79 -16.75 3.87
CA ALA A 116 3.56 -18.02 3.19
C ALA A 116 4.38 -19.13 3.86
N SER A 117 3.90 -20.37 3.89
CA SER A 117 4.61 -21.45 4.57
C SER A 117 5.90 -21.85 3.87
N HIS A 118 5.94 -21.79 2.53
CA HIS A 118 7.15 -22.06 1.76
C HIS A 118 8.26 -21.00 1.97
N VAL A 119 7.93 -19.82 2.52
CA VAL A 119 8.94 -18.81 2.86
C VAL A 119 9.74 -19.22 4.09
N VAL A 120 9.17 -20.04 4.97
CA VAL A 120 9.73 -20.36 6.30
C VAL A 120 9.96 -21.86 6.50
N LYS A 121 9.79 -22.64 5.44
CA LYS A 121 10.00 -24.08 5.39
C LYS A 121 10.35 -24.46 3.96
N ASP A 122 11.27 -25.40 3.80
CA ASP A 122 11.48 -26.02 2.49
C ASP A 122 10.28 -26.92 2.13
N GLU A 123 9.58 -26.53 1.07
CA GLU A 123 8.46 -27.27 0.51
C GLU A 123 8.82 -27.79 -0.88
N GLY A 124 8.86 -29.10 -1.03
CA GLY A 124 9.13 -29.73 -2.34
C GLY A 124 10.59 -30.09 -2.58
N GLY A 125 11.47 -29.79 -1.63
CA GLY A 125 12.86 -30.21 -1.64
C GLY A 125 13.76 -29.32 -2.49
N GLU A 126 13.45 -28.02 -2.51
CA GLU A 126 14.20 -27.04 -3.29
C GLU A 126 15.61 -26.87 -2.72
N PHE A 127 15.78 -26.96 -1.39
CA PHE A 127 17.11 -26.88 -0.80
C PHE A 127 17.90 -28.14 -1.14
N GLU A 128 17.28 -29.32 -1.17
CA GLU A 128 17.93 -30.56 -1.62
C GLU A 128 18.40 -30.44 -3.06
N LEU A 129 17.55 -29.97 -3.97
CA LEU A 129 17.90 -29.77 -5.38
C LEU A 129 19.06 -28.79 -5.53
N GLN A 130 18.96 -27.61 -4.92
CA GLN A 130 20.03 -26.61 -4.97
C GLN A 130 21.34 -27.12 -4.36
N THR A 131 21.26 -27.82 -3.22
CA THR A 131 22.43 -28.42 -2.55
C THR A 131 23.11 -29.44 -3.44
N VAL A 132 22.35 -30.28 -4.12
CA VAL A 132 22.88 -31.30 -5.03
C VAL A 132 23.46 -30.67 -6.29
N GLU A 133 22.82 -29.65 -6.86
CA GLU A 133 23.34 -28.90 -8.00
C GLU A 133 24.68 -28.22 -7.68
N ASP A 134 24.80 -27.56 -6.53
CA ASP A 134 26.03 -26.89 -6.09
C ASP A 134 27.16 -27.90 -5.83
N LEU A 135 26.83 -29.08 -5.30
CA LEU A 135 27.80 -30.12 -4.95
C LEU A 135 28.00 -31.18 -6.06
N GLN A 136 27.34 -31.05 -7.20
CA GLN A 136 27.30 -32.09 -8.24
C GLN A 136 28.69 -32.47 -8.76
N SER A 137 29.62 -31.50 -8.80
CA SER A 137 31.00 -31.70 -9.24
C SER A 137 31.81 -32.65 -8.35
N LYS A 138 31.36 -32.86 -7.11
CA LYS A 138 31.95 -33.79 -6.14
C LYS A 138 31.13 -35.08 -6.03
N ILE A 139 29.80 -34.95 -6.03
CA ILE A 139 28.87 -36.08 -5.90
C ILE A 139 28.96 -37.02 -7.10
N ILE A 140 28.92 -36.49 -8.34
CA ILE A 140 28.91 -37.31 -9.56
C ILE A 140 30.16 -38.21 -9.67
N PRO A 141 31.40 -37.70 -9.52
CA PRO A 141 32.60 -38.56 -9.60
C PRO A 141 32.66 -39.61 -8.49
N ASP A 142 32.16 -39.30 -7.29
CA ASP A 142 32.14 -40.24 -6.18
C ASP A 142 31.20 -41.42 -6.47
N ILE A 143 29.97 -41.13 -6.92
CA ILE A 143 29.02 -42.15 -7.35
C ILE A 143 29.62 -42.97 -8.50
N GLN A 144 30.21 -42.34 -9.52
CA GLN A 144 30.83 -43.06 -10.63
C GLN A 144 31.95 -44.00 -10.15
N LYS A 145 32.79 -43.54 -9.21
CA LYS A 145 33.90 -44.31 -8.67
C LYS A 145 33.44 -45.49 -7.81
N HIS A 146 32.47 -45.29 -6.93
CA HIS A 146 32.06 -46.31 -5.94
C HIS A 146 30.96 -47.23 -6.46
N CYS A 147 30.08 -46.73 -7.33
CA CYS A 147 28.97 -47.49 -7.89
C CYS A 147 29.23 -48.03 -9.28
N GLY A 148 30.18 -47.46 -10.04
CA GLY A 148 30.36 -47.79 -11.46
C GLY A 148 29.18 -47.36 -12.34
N ILE A 149 28.33 -46.46 -11.86
CA ILE A 149 27.13 -45.96 -12.54
C ILE A 149 27.44 -44.61 -13.17
N ALA A 150 27.04 -44.41 -14.42
CA ALA A 150 27.08 -43.09 -15.05
C ALA A 150 25.93 -42.22 -14.53
N VAL A 151 26.25 -41.01 -14.06
CA VAL A 151 25.29 -39.99 -13.62
C VAL A 151 25.34 -38.81 -14.60
N PRO A 152 24.54 -38.82 -15.69
CA PRO A 152 24.57 -37.78 -16.70
C PRO A 152 23.87 -36.48 -16.29
N ASN A 153 22.86 -36.57 -15.42
CA ASN A 153 22.17 -35.44 -14.80
C ASN A 153 21.92 -35.84 -13.33
N ILE A 154 22.31 -34.97 -12.40
CA ILE A 154 22.25 -35.28 -10.97
C ILE A 154 20.83 -35.12 -10.41
N ASP A 155 20.03 -34.21 -10.96
CA ASP A 155 18.66 -33.93 -10.50
C ASP A 155 17.76 -35.14 -10.77
N THR A 156 17.77 -35.66 -12.00
CA THR A 156 17.10 -36.90 -12.38
C THR A 156 17.62 -38.09 -11.56
N PHE A 157 18.91 -38.10 -11.22
CA PHE A 157 19.45 -39.16 -10.37
C PHE A 157 18.91 -39.06 -8.95
N LEU A 158 18.85 -37.86 -8.37
CA LEU A 158 18.25 -37.60 -7.07
C LEU A 158 16.78 -38.00 -7.05
N GLU A 159 15.99 -37.57 -8.05
CA GLU A 159 14.57 -37.91 -8.17
C GLU A 159 14.33 -39.43 -8.14
N ASN A 160 15.15 -40.20 -8.86
CA ASN A 160 15.02 -41.66 -8.94
C ASN A 160 15.66 -42.40 -7.75
N ASN A 161 16.52 -41.74 -6.97
CA ASN A 161 17.30 -42.36 -5.89
C ASN A 161 17.25 -41.54 -4.60
N ALA A 162 16.14 -40.85 -4.31
CA ALA A 162 16.05 -39.94 -3.17
C ALA A 162 16.43 -40.61 -1.83
N GLN A 163 16.10 -41.90 -1.67
CA GLN A 163 16.48 -42.70 -0.50
C GLN A 163 17.99 -42.87 -0.29
N ALA A 164 18.80 -42.62 -1.32
CA ALA A 164 20.25 -42.65 -1.26
C ALA A 164 20.84 -41.33 -0.77
N PHE A 165 20.05 -40.28 -0.56
CA PHE A 165 20.54 -38.97 -0.14
C PHE A 165 19.94 -38.62 1.22
N THR A 166 20.80 -38.22 2.15
CA THR A 166 20.41 -37.66 3.43
C THR A 166 20.96 -36.25 3.52
N PHE A 167 20.11 -35.27 3.83
CA PHE A 167 20.49 -33.87 3.90
C PHE A 167 20.46 -33.37 5.35
N ASP A 168 21.41 -32.50 5.68
CA ASP A 168 21.47 -31.79 6.95
C ASP A 168 21.47 -30.28 6.69
N PHE A 169 20.38 -29.63 7.13
CA PHE A 169 20.14 -28.19 7.09
C PHE A 169 20.11 -27.57 8.49
N SER A 170 20.72 -28.21 9.49
CA SER A 170 20.63 -27.81 10.90
C SER A 170 21.16 -26.41 11.21
N HIS A 171 22.04 -25.86 10.37
CA HIS A 171 22.57 -24.51 10.50
C HIS A 171 21.66 -23.46 9.82
N GLN A 172 20.51 -23.19 10.43
CA GLN A 172 19.53 -22.25 9.89
C GLN A 172 19.88 -20.78 10.22
N LEU A 173 19.80 -19.94 9.19
CA LEU A 173 19.84 -18.48 9.26
C LEU A 173 18.46 -17.94 8.90
N GLU A 174 17.74 -17.49 9.91
CA GLU A 174 16.39 -16.94 9.74
C GLU A 174 16.31 -15.54 10.31
N ARG A 175 15.94 -14.59 9.46
CA ARG A 175 15.92 -13.17 9.81
C ARG A 175 14.73 -12.45 9.22
N VAL A 176 14.27 -11.47 9.97
CA VAL A 176 13.26 -10.51 9.56
C VAL A 176 13.86 -9.12 9.61
N TRP A 177 13.60 -8.32 8.59
CA TRP A 177 14.05 -6.93 8.53
C TRP A 177 12.91 -5.97 8.26
N PHE A 178 12.97 -4.83 8.93
CA PHE A 178 12.12 -3.69 8.58
C PHE A 178 12.62 -2.99 7.32
N ASP A 179 11.67 -2.32 6.67
CA ASP A 179 11.92 -1.41 5.57
C ASP A 179 12.76 -0.18 5.97
N THR A 180 13.73 0.19 5.13
CA THR A 180 14.66 1.31 5.36
C THR A 180 13.98 2.68 5.28
N SER A 181 12.87 2.83 4.55
CA SER A 181 12.11 4.08 4.51
C SER A 181 11.45 4.43 5.84
N TYR A 182 11.27 3.44 6.73
CA TYR A 182 10.67 3.64 8.05
C TYR A 182 11.68 3.61 9.20
N HIS A 183 12.89 3.07 8.99
CA HIS A 183 13.89 2.87 10.05
C HIS A 183 15.27 3.46 9.72
N GLY A 184 15.40 4.12 8.57
CA GLY A 184 16.63 4.72 8.07
C GLY A 184 17.48 3.75 7.27
N ALA A 185 18.44 4.30 6.51
CA ALA A 185 19.39 3.50 5.74
C ALA A 185 20.31 2.69 6.67
N TYR A 186 20.55 1.43 6.33
CA TYR A 186 21.49 0.59 7.05
C TYR A 186 22.92 0.87 6.56
N SER A 187 23.85 0.99 7.50
CA SER A 187 25.25 1.27 7.18
C SER A 187 25.97 0.04 6.60
N GLY A 188 27.00 0.24 5.78
CA GLY A 188 27.86 -0.83 5.26
C GLY A 188 27.79 -0.95 3.74
N SER A 189 28.90 -0.66 3.07
CA SER A 189 28.98 -0.72 1.61
C SER A 189 28.91 -2.14 1.05
N ASN A 190 29.28 -3.15 1.86
CA ASN A 190 29.49 -4.53 1.42
C ASN A 190 28.89 -5.58 2.38
N SER A 191 28.03 -5.18 3.32
CA SER A 191 27.35 -6.11 4.23
C SER A 191 26.14 -5.44 4.87
N LEU A 192 25.04 -6.17 5.06
CA LEU A 192 23.87 -5.69 5.79
C LEU A 192 24.25 -5.48 7.27
N ASN A 193 24.64 -4.27 7.64
CA ASN A 193 24.77 -3.93 9.07
C ASN A 193 23.46 -3.29 9.53
N VAL A 194 22.47 -4.15 9.74
CA VAL A 194 21.17 -3.72 10.26
C VAL A 194 21.27 -3.60 11.78
N PRO A 195 20.86 -2.45 12.35
CA PRO A 195 20.72 -2.31 13.78
C PRO A 195 19.79 -3.39 14.38
N SER A 196 20.04 -3.78 15.62
CA SER A 196 19.23 -4.81 16.29
C SER A 196 17.74 -4.43 16.45
N PHE A 197 17.40 -3.14 16.39
CA PHE A 197 16.01 -2.67 16.43
C PHE A 197 15.26 -2.89 15.10
N ALA A 198 15.98 -3.20 14.01
CA ALA A 198 15.41 -3.35 12.67
C ALA A 198 15.74 -4.71 12.02
N SER A 199 16.38 -5.60 12.77
CA SER A 199 16.69 -6.97 12.38
C SER A 199 16.39 -7.90 13.53
N PHE A 200 15.49 -8.85 13.31
CA PHE A 200 15.09 -9.81 14.33
C PHE A 200 15.39 -11.23 13.88
N LYS A 201 15.77 -12.07 14.83
CA LYS A 201 15.87 -13.51 14.61
C LYS A 201 14.47 -14.11 14.75
N VAL A 202 14.09 -14.99 13.82
CA VAL A 202 12.88 -15.80 13.99
C VAL A 202 13.11 -16.80 15.12
N THR A 203 12.29 -16.73 16.16
CA THR A 203 12.44 -17.57 17.35
C THR A 203 11.45 -18.71 17.40
N GLY A 204 10.38 -18.69 16.59
CA GLY A 204 9.53 -19.86 16.41
C GLY A 204 8.57 -19.75 15.23
N ILE A 205 8.09 -20.90 14.76
CA ILE A 205 6.89 -21.01 13.94
C ILE A 205 5.74 -21.33 14.89
N LYS A 206 4.76 -20.41 15.00
CA LYS A 206 3.62 -20.55 15.92
C LYS A 206 2.70 -21.66 15.44
N ASP A 207 2.32 -21.56 14.17
CA ASP A 207 1.51 -22.54 13.48
C ASP A 207 1.60 -22.30 11.97
N PHE A 208 1.28 -23.32 11.18
CA PHE A 208 1.31 -23.25 9.73
C PHE A 208 0.31 -24.24 9.14
N ILE A 209 -0.15 -23.95 7.94
CA ILE A 209 -0.82 -24.91 7.09
C ILE A 209 0.12 -25.09 5.89
N THR A 210 0.56 -26.33 5.67
CA THR A 210 1.37 -26.70 4.50
C THR A 210 0.67 -27.85 3.81
N THR A 211 0.51 -27.75 2.50
CA THR A 211 -0.08 -28.82 1.69
C THR A 211 0.58 -28.86 0.33
N ARG A 212 0.74 -30.06 -0.25
CA ARG A 212 1.46 -30.21 -1.53
C ARG A 212 0.57 -29.67 -2.66
N GLY A 213 1.12 -28.81 -3.52
CA GLY A 213 0.41 -28.23 -4.68
C GLY A 213 -0.10 -26.82 -4.39
N PHE A 214 -1.24 -26.41 -4.98
CA PHE A 214 -1.88 -25.12 -4.68
C PHE A 214 -2.62 -25.10 -3.32
N GLY A 215 -2.24 -25.99 -2.40
CA GLY A 215 -2.87 -26.14 -1.08
C GLY A 215 -2.64 -24.92 -0.18
N ASP A 216 -3.26 -24.86 1.00
CA ASP A 216 -3.08 -23.78 1.98
C ASP A 216 -1.58 -23.60 2.33
N ASP A 217 -1.01 -22.47 1.89
CA ASP A 217 0.42 -22.08 1.98
C ASP A 217 0.53 -20.84 2.86
N VAL A 218 0.36 -21.05 4.17
CA VAL A 218 0.24 -19.97 5.16
C VAL A 218 0.96 -20.37 6.44
N ALA A 219 1.77 -19.46 6.97
CA ALA A 219 2.44 -19.63 8.25
C ALA A 219 2.36 -18.37 9.10
N VAL A 220 2.40 -18.57 10.42
CA VAL A 220 2.70 -17.50 11.37
C VAL A 220 4.02 -17.80 12.07
N ILE A 221 4.97 -16.89 11.93
CA ILE A 221 6.24 -16.92 12.64
C ILE A 221 6.28 -15.88 13.75
N HIS A 222 7.24 -16.03 14.66
CA HIS A 222 7.43 -15.15 15.79
C HIS A 222 8.87 -14.66 15.88
N VAL A 223 9.02 -13.38 16.22
CA VAL A 223 10.30 -12.75 16.50
C VAL A 223 10.32 -12.18 17.92
N ASP A 224 11.43 -12.39 18.63
CA ASP A 224 11.71 -11.76 19.91
C ASP A 224 12.45 -10.43 19.72
N GLY A 225 12.44 -9.58 20.76
CA GLY A 225 13.20 -8.33 20.79
C GLY A 225 12.44 -7.10 20.32
N ILE A 226 11.16 -7.25 19.96
CA ILE A 226 10.21 -6.16 19.72
C ILE A 226 9.08 -6.24 20.73
N SER A 227 8.88 -5.16 21.51
CA SER A 227 7.86 -5.15 22.58
C SER A 227 6.51 -4.55 22.16
N ASP A 228 6.49 -3.80 21.06
CA ASP A 228 5.29 -3.16 20.50
C ASP A 228 5.48 -2.97 18.99
N SER A 229 5.19 -4.00 18.21
CA SER A 229 5.33 -3.98 16.76
C SER A 229 4.21 -3.20 16.06
N PRO A 230 4.49 -2.57 14.90
CA PRO A 230 3.43 -2.23 13.94
C PRO A 230 2.59 -3.47 13.63
N SER A 231 1.32 -3.31 13.29
CA SER A 231 0.44 -4.44 13.00
C SER A 231 -0.67 -4.08 12.03
N VAL A 232 -1.05 -5.06 11.20
CA VAL A 232 -2.15 -4.93 10.23
C VAL A 232 -3.27 -5.88 10.62
N ALA A 233 -4.49 -5.36 10.61
CA ALA A 233 -5.67 -6.17 10.87
C ALA A 233 -5.92 -7.14 9.71
N ILE A 234 -6.37 -8.34 10.04
CA ILE A 234 -6.80 -9.31 9.04
C ILE A 234 -8.26 -9.05 8.69
N GLY A 235 -8.52 -8.91 7.39
CA GLY A 235 -9.84 -8.71 6.82
C GLY A 235 -10.56 -10.02 6.56
N ASP A 236 -11.83 -9.91 6.20
CA ASP A 236 -12.63 -11.04 5.74
C ASP A 236 -12.48 -11.22 4.23
N SER A 237 -11.83 -12.31 3.81
CA SER A 237 -11.61 -12.58 2.39
C SER A 237 -12.89 -13.00 1.64
N ASP A 238 -13.95 -13.41 2.36
CA ASP A 238 -15.24 -13.72 1.73
C ASP A 238 -15.92 -12.46 1.13
N ALA A 239 -15.48 -11.28 1.57
CA ALA A 239 -15.92 -10.01 1.00
C ALA A 239 -15.20 -9.64 -0.32
N VAL A 240 -14.13 -10.36 -0.70
CA VAL A 240 -13.39 -10.10 -1.93
C VAL A 240 -14.14 -10.69 -3.13
N SER A 241 -14.31 -9.88 -4.17
CA SER A 241 -15.01 -10.26 -5.39
C SER A 241 -14.16 -9.99 -6.63
N PRO A 242 -14.43 -10.69 -7.75
CA PRO A 242 -13.88 -10.28 -9.04
C PRO A 242 -14.15 -8.81 -9.30
N THR A 243 -13.21 -8.13 -9.97
CA THR A 243 -13.16 -6.68 -10.22
C THR A 243 -12.68 -5.80 -9.07
N ASP A 244 -12.53 -6.34 -7.86
CA ASP A 244 -11.93 -5.60 -6.76
C ASP A 244 -10.47 -5.24 -7.04
N ARG A 245 -10.04 -4.14 -6.42
CA ARG A 245 -8.64 -3.70 -6.41
C ARG A 245 -8.05 -3.94 -5.04
N LEU A 246 -6.90 -4.61 -5.03
CA LEU A 246 -6.10 -4.82 -3.82
C LEU A 246 -4.76 -4.12 -4.00
N THR A 247 -4.12 -3.76 -2.87
CA THR A 247 -2.74 -3.26 -2.88
C THR A 247 -1.84 -4.29 -2.22
N GLU A 248 -0.92 -4.86 -2.99
CA GLU A 248 0.11 -5.73 -2.47
C GLU A 248 1.31 -4.91 -2.00
N ILE A 249 1.96 -5.41 -0.94
CA ILE A 249 3.19 -4.86 -0.41
C ILE A 249 4.16 -6.03 -0.23
N GLY A 250 5.32 -5.95 -0.88
CA GLY A 250 6.30 -7.04 -0.89
C GLY A 250 7.71 -6.58 -1.20
N TYR A 251 8.65 -7.51 -1.20
CA TYR A 251 10.07 -7.32 -1.50
C TYR A 251 10.47 -8.19 -2.69
N PRO A 252 10.23 -7.73 -3.92
CA PRO A 252 10.55 -8.50 -5.11
C PRO A 252 12.05 -8.74 -5.22
N GLY A 253 12.43 -9.99 -5.44
CA GLY A 253 13.79 -10.52 -5.44
C GLY A 253 14.55 -10.38 -6.76
N ASN A 254 13.85 -10.13 -7.87
CA ASN A 254 14.43 -10.10 -9.22
C ASN A 254 15.42 -8.94 -9.45
N GLY A 255 15.33 -7.86 -8.67
CA GLY A 255 16.23 -6.71 -8.68
C GLY A 255 17.35 -6.78 -7.65
N ASP A 256 17.31 -7.74 -6.73
CA ASP A 256 18.29 -7.85 -5.67
C ASP A 256 19.55 -8.53 -6.20
N ASN A 257 20.48 -7.73 -6.71
CA ASN A 257 21.78 -8.22 -7.15
C ASN A 257 22.67 -8.56 -5.94
N ILE A 258 22.34 -9.64 -5.23
CA ILE A 258 23.01 -10.04 -3.99
C ILE A 258 24.07 -11.10 -4.27
N HIS A 259 25.21 -10.98 -3.59
CA HIS A 259 26.20 -12.04 -3.49
C HIS A 259 26.27 -12.56 -2.04
N ILE A 260 26.36 -13.86 -1.82
CA ILE A 260 26.65 -14.41 -0.49
C ILE A 260 28.16 -14.69 -0.41
N ASP A 261 28.86 -14.08 0.55
CA ASP A 261 30.22 -14.45 0.89
C ASP A 261 30.20 -15.82 1.57
N ILE A 262 30.55 -16.83 0.77
CA ILE A 262 30.62 -18.23 1.17
C ILE A 262 31.49 -18.47 2.41
N ASN A 263 32.54 -17.67 2.65
CA ASN A 263 33.44 -17.91 3.78
C ASN A 263 32.86 -17.41 5.12
N THR A 264 31.91 -16.48 5.06
CA THR A 264 31.34 -15.84 6.25
C THR A 264 29.84 -16.10 6.39
N GLY A 265 29.19 -16.67 5.38
CA GLY A 265 27.74 -16.80 5.30
C GLY A 265 27.03 -15.44 5.30
N ARG A 266 27.73 -14.36 4.94
CA ARG A 266 27.21 -12.99 4.97
C ARG A 266 26.92 -12.51 3.56
N TYR A 267 25.85 -11.77 3.40
CA TYR A 267 25.59 -11.04 2.17
C TYR A 267 26.66 -9.98 1.92
N LYS A 268 27.15 -9.95 0.70
CA LYS A 268 28.13 -9.05 0.11
C LYS A 268 27.46 -8.23 -1.00
N ASP A 269 27.84 -6.96 -1.11
CA ASP A 269 27.40 -6.05 -2.17
C ASP A 269 25.87 -5.86 -2.23
N ILE A 270 25.22 -5.79 -1.05
CA ILE A 270 23.77 -5.63 -0.96
C ILE A 270 23.37 -4.23 -1.45
N PRO A 271 22.42 -4.14 -2.41
CA PRO A 271 21.87 -2.86 -2.84
C PRO A 271 21.28 -2.06 -1.67
N GLN A 272 21.35 -0.73 -1.73
CA GLN A 272 20.81 0.14 -0.68
C GLN A 272 19.28 0.02 -0.54
N ASP A 273 18.61 -0.37 -1.62
CA ASP A 273 17.17 -0.60 -1.75
C ASP A 273 16.75 -2.05 -1.51
N PHE A 274 17.67 -2.95 -1.13
CA PHE A 274 17.35 -4.35 -0.77
C PHE A 274 16.27 -4.47 0.31
N LEU A 275 16.13 -3.44 1.17
CA LEU A 275 15.10 -3.36 2.20
C LEU A 275 14.13 -2.22 1.92
N THR A 276 13.83 -1.98 0.65
CA THR A 276 12.77 -1.10 0.18
C THR A 276 11.67 -1.92 -0.47
N GLN A 277 10.49 -1.89 0.15
CA GLN A 277 9.31 -2.59 -0.33
C GLN A 277 8.74 -1.95 -1.60
N SER A 278 8.10 -2.78 -2.42
CA SER A 278 7.28 -2.36 -3.56
C SER A 278 5.80 -2.29 -3.18
N LEU A 279 5.04 -1.50 -3.93
CA LEU A 279 3.59 -1.42 -3.83
C LEU A 279 2.98 -1.76 -5.20
N ASN A 280 2.25 -2.86 -5.28
CA ASN A 280 1.63 -3.30 -6.53
C ASN A 280 0.10 -3.21 -6.46
N GLN A 281 -0.51 -2.64 -7.49
CA GLN A 281 -1.96 -2.64 -7.63
C GLN A 281 -2.41 -3.93 -8.29
N LEU A 282 -3.20 -4.71 -7.58
CA LEU A 282 -3.74 -6.00 -8.02
C LEU A 282 -5.18 -5.84 -8.48
N TYR A 283 -5.54 -6.54 -9.55
CA TYR A 283 -6.90 -6.67 -10.05
C TYR A 283 -7.40 -8.09 -9.81
N VAL A 284 -8.45 -8.25 -9.00
CA VAL A 284 -9.04 -9.56 -8.74
C VAL A 284 -9.76 -10.04 -9.99
N SER A 285 -9.27 -11.13 -10.56
CA SER A 285 -9.79 -11.71 -11.80
C SER A 285 -10.74 -12.88 -11.55
N ALA A 286 -10.49 -13.68 -10.52
CA ALA A 286 -11.33 -14.79 -10.12
C ALA A 286 -11.11 -15.16 -8.65
N ILE A 287 -12.14 -15.72 -8.03
CA ILE A 287 -12.01 -16.49 -6.79
C ILE A 287 -12.05 -17.97 -7.18
N LYS A 288 -11.09 -18.74 -6.69
CA LYS A 288 -10.92 -20.15 -7.00
C LYS A 288 -10.85 -20.97 -5.73
N THR A 289 -10.99 -22.28 -5.91
CA THR A 289 -10.79 -23.27 -4.87
C THR A 289 -9.65 -24.16 -5.29
N ASN A 290 -8.70 -24.41 -4.41
CA ASN A 290 -7.63 -25.39 -4.66
C ASN A 290 -8.16 -26.82 -4.55
N ASP A 291 -7.30 -27.80 -4.82
CA ASP A 291 -7.67 -29.22 -4.82
C ASP A 291 -8.11 -29.75 -3.43
N GLU A 292 -7.88 -28.98 -2.38
CA GLU A 292 -8.16 -29.34 -0.98
C GLU A 292 -9.31 -28.52 -0.37
N GLY A 293 -9.94 -27.64 -1.14
CA GLY A 293 -11.06 -26.82 -0.69
C GLY A 293 -10.70 -25.43 -0.16
N GLY A 294 -9.40 -25.10 -0.07
CA GLY A 294 -8.89 -23.78 0.28
C GLY A 294 -9.21 -22.73 -0.78
N THR A 295 -9.41 -21.48 -0.36
CA THR A 295 -9.81 -20.39 -1.26
C THR A 295 -8.60 -19.61 -1.76
N LEU A 296 -8.51 -19.47 -3.09
CA LEU A 296 -7.47 -18.72 -3.77
C LEU A 296 -8.06 -17.47 -4.43
N ILE A 297 -7.36 -16.35 -4.27
CA ILE A 297 -7.67 -15.09 -4.95
C ILE A 297 -6.74 -14.99 -6.16
N GLN A 298 -7.28 -15.17 -7.36
CA GLN A 298 -6.52 -14.99 -8.60
C GLN A 298 -6.48 -13.52 -8.98
N VAL A 299 -5.27 -12.97 -9.13
CA VAL A 299 -5.05 -11.58 -9.46
C VAL A 299 -4.28 -11.41 -10.76
N GLY A 300 -4.55 -10.31 -11.46
CA GLY A 300 -3.65 -9.73 -12.45
C GLY A 300 -2.91 -8.53 -11.84
N GLY A 301 -1.64 -8.38 -12.19
CA GLY A 301 -0.75 -7.35 -11.63
C GLY A 301 0.70 -7.79 -11.68
N ASN A 302 1.60 -6.97 -11.14
CA ASN A 302 2.99 -7.35 -10.94
C ASN A 302 3.10 -8.09 -9.60
N VAL A 303 3.46 -9.37 -9.65
CA VAL A 303 3.75 -10.21 -8.48
C VAL A 303 4.92 -11.09 -8.89
N GLU A 304 5.99 -11.04 -8.11
CA GLU A 304 7.29 -11.58 -8.46
C GLU A 304 7.81 -12.49 -7.35
N HIS A 305 8.84 -13.29 -7.66
CA HIS A 305 9.57 -14.02 -6.62
C HIS A 305 10.08 -13.03 -5.56
N GLY A 306 9.88 -13.34 -4.28
CA GLY A 306 10.19 -12.43 -3.16
C GLY A 306 8.97 -11.72 -2.57
N ASP A 307 7.91 -11.51 -3.37
CA ASP A 307 6.63 -11.02 -2.86
C ASP A 307 5.90 -12.09 -2.03
N SER A 308 6.23 -13.38 -2.22
CA SER A 308 5.70 -14.51 -1.44
C SER A 308 5.63 -14.21 0.05
N GLY A 309 4.46 -14.41 0.65
CA GLY A 309 4.11 -14.11 2.03
C GLY A 309 3.70 -12.66 2.31
N GLY A 310 3.89 -11.75 1.36
CA GLY A 310 3.46 -10.36 1.43
C GLY A 310 1.93 -10.21 1.44
N PRO A 311 1.37 -9.21 2.15
CA PRO A 311 -0.07 -9.01 2.22
C PRO A 311 -0.65 -8.36 0.97
N ALA A 312 -1.81 -8.84 0.52
CA ALA A 312 -2.74 -8.08 -0.30
C ALA A 312 -3.76 -7.38 0.59
N LEU A 313 -3.80 -6.05 0.52
CA LEU A 313 -4.66 -5.18 1.31
C LEU A 313 -5.91 -4.78 0.55
N ASN A 314 -7.06 -4.80 1.23
CA ASN A 314 -8.28 -4.15 0.76
C ASN A 314 -8.22 -2.61 0.97
N ALA A 315 -9.26 -1.88 0.54
CA ALA A 315 -9.33 -0.42 0.68
C ALA A 315 -9.32 0.07 2.14
N GLN A 316 -9.61 -0.80 3.11
CA GLN A 316 -9.55 -0.52 4.55
C GLN A 316 -8.15 -0.78 5.13
N GLY A 317 -7.18 -1.18 4.31
CA GLY A 317 -5.82 -1.55 4.74
C GLY A 317 -5.78 -2.84 5.54
N GLN A 318 -6.75 -3.74 5.34
CA GLN A 318 -6.79 -5.04 6.00
C GLN A 318 -6.25 -6.12 5.07
N VAL A 319 -5.53 -7.09 5.63
CA VAL A 319 -5.01 -8.23 4.86
C VAL A 319 -6.18 -9.13 4.45
N VAL A 320 -6.42 -9.26 3.14
CA VAL A 320 -7.43 -10.16 2.58
C VAL A 320 -6.84 -11.28 1.74
N GLY A 321 -5.55 -11.19 1.40
CA GLY A 321 -4.80 -12.27 0.78
C GLY A 321 -3.33 -12.27 1.18
N ILE A 322 -2.67 -13.41 1.03
CA ILE A 322 -1.24 -13.63 1.26
C ILE A 322 -0.63 -14.10 -0.06
N ALA A 323 0.39 -13.40 -0.56
CA ALA A 323 1.07 -13.77 -1.80
C ALA A 323 1.64 -15.19 -1.66
N SER A 324 1.36 -16.07 -2.61
CA SER A 324 1.66 -17.49 -2.43
C SER A 324 2.14 -18.12 -3.74
N PHE A 325 1.28 -18.21 -4.75
CA PHE A 325 1.63 -18.88 -6.01
C PHE A 325 1.73 -17.89 -7.17
N GLY A 326 2.78 -18.05 -7.96
CA GLY A 326 2.96 -17.36 -9.24
C GLY A 326 3.53 -18.32 -10.29
N PRO A 327 3.75 -17.87 -11.53
CA PRO A 327 4.44 -18.64 -12.55
C PRO A 327 5.82 -19.06 -12.01
N THR A 328 6.01 -20.34 -11.67
CA THR A 328 7.33 -20.84 -11.28
C THR A 328 8.21 -20.94 -12.52
N LEU A 329 9.45 -20.46 -12.43
CA LEU A 329 10.42 -20.49 -13.55
C LEU A 329 10.82 -21.92 -13.98
N SER A 330 10.62 -22.93 -13.13
CA SER A 330 10.78 -24.35 -13.52
C SER A 330 9.68 -24.83 -14.48
N SER A 331 8.63 -24.04 -14.66
CA SER A 331 7.56 -24.25 -15.63
C SER A 331 7.28 -22.99 -16.44
N ALA A 332 8.33 -22.25 -16.84
CA ALA A 332 8.22 -21.07 -17.70
C ALA A 332 7.44 -21.33 -19.01
N ASP A 333 7.27 -22.59 -19.40
CA ASP A 333 6.43 -23.04 -20.53
C ASP A 333 4.94 -23.25 -20.19
N SER A 334 4.50 -23.14 -18.93
CA SER A 334 3.18 -23.63 -18.47
C SER A 334 2.28 -22.58 -17.80
N PHE A 335 2.77 -21.41 -17.41
CA PHE A 335 1.94 -20.35 -16.82
C PHE A 335 1.84 -19.13 -17.73
N PRO A 336 0.61 -18.63 -18.03
CA PRO A 336 0.45 -17.35 -18.71
C PRO A 336 1.09 -16.23 -17.87
N ALA A 337 2.02 -15.48 -18.47
CA ALA A 337 2.59 -14.29 -17.86
C ALA A 337 1.47 -13.36 -17.34
N GLY A 338 1.61 -12.89 -16.10
CA GLY A 338 0.70 -11.90 -15.50
C GLY A 338 -0.49 -12.44 -14.69
N THR A 339 -0.48 -13.72 -14.30
CA THR A 339 -1.45 -14.27 -13.32
C THR A 339 -0.73 -14.76 -12.07
N ALA A 340 -1.19 -14.30 -10.90
CA ALA A 340 -0.73 -14.77 -9.59
C ALA A 340 -1.93 -15.17 -8.71
N PHE A 341 -1.66 -15.95 -7.67
CA PHE A 341 -2.64 -16.44 -6.72
C PHE A 341 -2.22 -16.12 -5.29
N PHE A 342 -3.18 -15.59 -4.55
CA PHE A 342 -3.03 -15.30 -3.13
C PHE A 342 -3.85 -16.29 -2.34
N GLN A 343 -3.30 -16.77 -1.23
CA GLN A 343 -4.10 -17.46 -0.24
C GLN A 343 -5.07 -16.49 0.42
N ALA A 344 -6.35 -16.85 0.48
CA ALA A 344 -7.37 -16.01 1.09
C ALA A 344 -7.14 -15.88 2.61
N SER A 345 -7.26 -14.68 3.17
CA SER A 345 -6.95 -14.44 4.59
C SER A 345 -7.77 -15.27 5.59
N ASN A 346 -8.93 -15.79 5.18
CA ASN A 346 -9.73 -16.67 6.03
C ASN A 346 -9.02 -17.99 6.39
N SER A 347 -8.07 -18.49 5.58
CA SER A 347 -7.24 -19.66 5.96
C SER A 347 -6.27 -19.33 7.10
N ALA A 348 -5.82 -18.07 7.22
CA ALA A 348 -4.98 -17.63 8.33
C ALA A 348 -5.77 -17.51 9.65
N LYS A 349 -7.09 -17.32 9.60
CA LYS A 349 -7.92 -17.15 10.83
C LYS A 349 -7.88 -18.39 11.71
N SER A 350 -7.93 -19.60 11.15
CA SER A 350 -7.86 -20.83 11.94
C SER A 350 -6.50 -21.00 12.62
N ILE A 351 -5.41 -20.60 11.97
CA ILE A 351 -4.05 -20.60 12.53
C ILE A 351 -3.97 -19.62 13.71
N ILE A 352 -4.53 -18.43 13.53
CA ILE A 352 -4.49 -17.35 14.53
C ILE A 352 -5.29 -17.71 15.78
N GLU A 353 -6.49 -18.25 15.58
CA GLU A 353 -7.35 -18.73 16.66
C GLU A 353 -6.71 -19.95 17.36
N GLY A 354 -6.19 -20.91 16.58
CA GLY A 354 -5.55 -22.12 17.09
C GLY A 354 -4.28 -21.84 17.90
N ALA A 355 -3.46 -20.90 17.44
CA ALA A 355 -2.25 -20.44 18.13
C ALA A 355 -2.52 -19.37 19.21
N ASN A 356 -3.77 -18.94 19.37
CA ASN A 356 -4.22 -17.93 20.34
C ASN A 356 -3.42 -16.62 20.24
N ILE A 357 -3.23 -16.13 19.01
CA ILE A 357 -2.48 -14.91 18.72
C ILE A 357 -3.36 -13.68 18.99
N ASP A 358 -2.88 -12.75 19.82
CA ASP A 358 -3.55 -11.48 20.06
C ASP A 358 -3.26 -10.49 18.93
N THR A 359 -4.23 -10.33 18.03
CA THR A 359 -4.13 -9.39 16.89
C THR A 359 -4.59 -7.97 17.25
N THR A 360 -4.77 -7.65 18.53
CA THR A 360 -5.15 -6.30 18.96
C THR A 360 -4.00 -5.33 18.65
N PRO A 361 -4.27 -4.17 18.01
CA PRO A 361 -3.22 -3.20 17.76
C PRO A 361 -2.60 -2.66 19.04
N GLY A 362 -1.27 -2.61 19.06
CA GLY A 362 -0.49 -2.04 20.16
C GLY A 362 -0.49 -0.51 20.20
N THR A 363 0.36 0.05 21.06
CA THR A 363 0.43 1.51 21.25
C THR A 363 1.04 2.19 20.03
N PHE A 364 2.05 1.57 19.41
CA PHE A 364 2.69 2.06 18.19
C PHE A 364 1.64 2.23 17.09
N GLN A 365 0.94 1.14 16.75
CA GLN A 365 0.00 1.13 15.63
C GLN A 365 -1.17 2.09 15.86
N THR A 366 -1.64 2.20 17.10
CA THR A 366 -2.69 3.14 17.48
C THR A 366 -2.25 4.59 17.28
N LYS A 367 -1.04 4.96 17.74
CA LYS A 367 -0.49 6.31 17.58
C LYS A 367 -0.20 6.65 16.13
N TRP A 368 0.40 5.72 15.39
CA TRP A 368 0.70 5.89 13.97
C TRP A 368 -0.56 6.15 13.14
N ARG A 369 -1.59 5.31 13.31
CA ARG A 369 -2.90 5.48 12.66
C ARG A 369 -3.53 6.83 13.00
N GLN A 370 -3.50 7.22 14.28
CA GLN A 370 -4.07 8.50 14.73
C GLN A 370 -3.34 9.68 14.08
N ALA A 371 -2.01 9.66 14.10
CA ALA A 371 -1.18 10.70 13.51
C ALA A 371 -1.45 10.88 12.01
N LEU A 372 -1.55 9.78 11.24
CA LEU A 372 -1.86 9.86 9.81
C LEU A 372 -3.29 10.29 9.54
N THR A 373 -4.24 9.87 10.38
CA THR A 373 -5.64 10.32 10.28
C THR A 373 -5.75 11.83 10.44
N ASP A 374 -5.02 12.42 11.39
CA ASP A 374 -5.02 13.87 11.58
C ASP A 374 -4.22 14.62 10.51
N PHE A 375 -3.14 14.02 10.03
CA PHE A 375 -2.40 14.52 8.88
C PHE A 375 -3.30 14.61 7.63
N ALA A 376 -4.10 13.58 7.37
CA ALA A 376 -5.00 13.49 6.22
C ALA A 376 -6.33 14.25 6.39
N ALA A 377 -6.67 14.69 7.60
CA ALA A 377 -7.93 15.37 7.87
C ALA A 377 -8.05 16.70 7.11
N THR A 378 -9.28 17.20 6.97
CA THR A 378 -9.57 18.47 6.28
C THR A 378 -10.23 19.51 7.18
N SER A 379 -10.34 19.22 8.48
CA SER A 379 -10.93 20.11 9.48
C SER A 379 -9.93 21.18 9.92
N SER A 380 -10.37 22.42 10.15
CA SER A 380 -9.50 23.47 10.70
C SER A 380 -8.84 23.03 12.01
N GLY A 381 -7.53 23.27 12.13
CA GLY A 381 -6.68 22.90 13.25
C GLY A 381 -6.01 21.52 13.10
N HIS A 382 -6.25 20.80 12.00
CA HIS A 382 -5.75 19.44 11.85
C HIS A 382 -4.23 19.35 11.74
N TRP A 383 -3.56 20.34 11.14
CA TRP A 383 -2.10 20.35 11.07
C TRP A 383 -1.47 20.44 12.46
N HIS A 384 -2.04 21.24 13.35
CA HIS A 384 -1.59 21.32 14.74
C HIS A 384 -1.79 20.00 15.49
N LYS A 385 -2.90 19.30 15.23
CA LYS A 385 -3.16 17.98 15.80
C LYS A 385 -2.17 16.94 15.27
N ALA A 386 -1.95 16.91 13.95
CA ALA A 386 -0.96 16.04 13.31
C ALA A 386 0.45 16.28 13.87
N VAL A 387 0.87 17.54 14.04
CA VAL A 387 2.16 17.87 14.68
C VAL A 387 2.22 17.31 16.11
N THR A 388 1.15 17.44 16.89
CA THR A 388 1.10 16.94 18.27
C THR A 388 1.25 15.42 18.30
N ASP A 389 0.49 14.71 17.47
CA ASP A 389 0.46 13.25 17.47
C ASP A 389 1.73 12.64 16.85
N LEU A 390 2.27 13.23 15.79
CA LEU A 390 3.56 12.82 15.20
C LEU A 390 4.73 13.09 16.16
N THR A 391 4.72 14.21 16.88
CA THR A 391 5.73 14.48 17.90
C THR A 391 5.66 13.46 19.03
N ALA A 392 4.45 13.13 19.50
CA ALA A 392 4.25 12.14 20.55
C ALA A 392 4.64 10.72 20.09
N LEU A 393 4.41 10.38 18.82
CA LEU A 393 4.87 9.13 18.23
C LEU A 393 6.40 9.08 18.20
N GLN A 394 7.06 10.10 17.67
CA GLN A 394 8.52 10.15 17.56
C GLN A 394 9.24 10.13 18.92
N GLN A 395 8.64 10.74 19.94
CA GLN A 395 9.16 10.68 21.31
C GLN A 395 9.04 9.28 21.92
N ALA A 396 7.99 8.52 21.58
CA ALA A 396 7.77 7.18 22.08
C ALA A 396 8.58 6.11 21.31
N TYR A 397 8.82 6.32 20.01
CA TYR A 397 9.49 5.38 19.12
C TYR A 397 10.59 6.08 18.31
N PRO A 398 11.70 6.48 18.97
CA PRO A 398 12.75 7.27 18.32
C PRO A 398 13.47 6.56 17.17
N ASP A 399 13.40 5.22 17.11
CA ASP A 399 13.98 4.42 16.02
C ASP A 399 13.10 4.38 14.76
N PHE A 400 11.83 4.78 14.86
CA PHE A 400 10.91 4.88 13.73
C PHE A 400 11.07 6.22 13.00
N LYS A 401 11.79 6.23 11.88
CA LYS A 401 12.07 7.41 11.06
C LYS A 401 10.97 7.76 10.07
N GLY A 402 10.06 6.85 9.79
CA GLY A 402 8.99 7.06 8.80
C GLY A 402 8.02 8.19 9.14
N GLY A 403 7.97 8.67 10.39
CA GLY A 403 7.16 9.82 10.79
C GLY A 403 7.84 11.19 10.59
N ASP A 404 9.14 11.24 10.28
CA ASP A 404 9.91 12.49 10.26
C ASP A 404 9.52 13.44 9.12
N ASP A 405 9.31 12.89 7.92
CA ASP A 405 8.86 13.67 6.76
C ASP A 405 7.43 14.19 6.96
N TYR A 406 6.55 13.35 7.53
CA TYR A 406 5.19 13.75 7.90
C TYR A 406 5.21 14.88 8.94
N LEU A 407 6.05 14.77 9.97
CA LEU A 407 6.15 15.77 11.02
C LEU A 407 6.65 17.10 10.46
N THR A 408 7.71 17.06 9.66
CA THR A 408 8.28 18.23 9.00
C THR A 408 7.25 18.92 8.11
N TYR A 409 6.52 18.15 7.30
CA TYR A 409 5.46 18.69 6.45
C TYR A 409 4.33 19.31 7.28
N ALA A 410 3.85 18.60 8.30
CA ALA A 410 2.76 19.08 9.17
C ALA A 410 3.15 20.36 9.93
N GLN A 411 4.39 20.48 10.40
CA GLN A 411 4.90 21.69 11.05
C GLN A 411 4.85 22.88 10.08
N ASN A 412 5.30 22.70 8.85
CA ASN A 412 5.25 23.73 7.82
C ASN A 412 3.81 24.18 7.52
N GLN A 413 2.87 23.23 7.41
CA GLN A 413 1.46 23.55 7.16
C GLN A 413 0.80 24.25 8.36
N ALA A 414 1.11 23.83 9.59
CA ALA A 414 0.59 24.43 10.80
C ALA A 414 0.93 25.93 10.91
N THR A 415 2.08 26.39 10.40
CA THR A 415 2.44 27.82 10.38
C THR A 415 1.49 28.69 9.57
N ASN A 416 0.84 28.12 8.55
CA ASN A 416 -0.07 28.81 7.64
C ASN A 416 -1.53 28.52 7.94
N GLU A 417 -1.81 27.59 8.86
CA GLU A 417 -3.15 27.23 9.25
C GLU A 417 -3.74 28.29 10.17
N SER A 418 -4.80 28.96 9.70
CA SER A 418 -5.61 29.79 10.58
C SER A 418 -6.33 28.91 11.60
N THR A 419 -5.77 28.82 12.81
CA THR A 419 -6.49 28.24 13.93
C THR A 419 -7.70 29.13 14.22
N LEU A 420 -8.92 28.64 13.98
CA LEU A 420 -10.15 29.38 14.31
C LEU A 420 -10.38 29.57 15.82
N THR A 421 -9.35 29.41 16.64
CA THR A 421 -9.39 29.49 18.09
C THR A 421 -8.15 30.17 18.64
N SER A 422 -8.01 31.47 18.38
CA SER A 422 -7.23 32.42 19.20
C SER A 422 -7.59 33.86 18.83
N GLY A 423 -8.75 34.37 19.29
CA GLY A 423 -9.00 35.81 19.18
C GLY A 423 -10.42 36.35 19.28
N LEU A 424 -11.45 35.52 19.39
CA LEU A 424 -12.83 36.02 19.50
C LEU A 424 -13.53 35.38 20.70
N SER A 425 -13.47 36.08 21.84
CA SER A 425 -14.22 35.78 23.06
C SER A 425 -15.71 35.58 22.74
N GLY A 426 -16.39 34.73 23.51
CA GLY A 426 -17.78 34.33 23.29
C GLY A 426 -18.79 35.48 23.09
N ASN A 427 -18.46 36.70 23.54
CA ASN A 427 -19.27 37.90 23.33
C ASN A 427 -19.28 38.40 21.87
N SER A 428 -18.25 38.12 21.08
CA SER A 428 -18.14 38.63 19.70
C SER A 428 -19.08 37.95 18.70
N ARG A 429 -19.45 36.68 18.95
CA ARG A 429 -20.44 35.97 18.13
C ARG A 429 -21.82 36.60 18.26
N TYR A 430 -22.20 37.02 19.47
CA TYR A 430 -23.44 37.76 19.72
C TYR A 430 -23.42 39.17 19.12
N LEU A 431 -22.25 39.82 19.00
CA LEU A 431 -22.14 41.10 18.31
C LEU A 431 -22.34 40.96 16.79
N ILE A 432 -21.84 39.88 16.18
CA ILE A 432 -22.05 39.61 14.75
C ILE A 432 -23.52 39.23 14.50
N TYR A 433 -24.10 38.32 15.28
CA TYR A 433 -25.53 37.98 15.17
C TYR A 433 -26.43 39.18 15.47
N GLY A 434 -26.05 40.02 16.44
CA GLY A 434 -26.74 41.27 16.77
C GLY A 434 -26.67 42.30 15.63
N ALA A 435 -25.51 42.47 15.00
CA ALA A 435 -25.33 43.38 13.87
C ALA A 435 -26.12 42.91 12.63
N VAL A 436 -26.10 41.60 12.33
CA VAL A 436 -26.87 41.01 11.23
C VAL A 436 -28.38 41.10 11.50
N GLY A 437 -28.82 40.79 12.72
CA GLY A 437 -30.21 40.93 13.14
C GLY A 437 -30.71 42.38 13.05
N LEU A 438 -29.90 43.34 13.47
CA LEU A 438 -30.21 44.77 13.36
C LEU A 438 -30.32 45.22 11.89
N ALA A 439 -29.40 44.78 11.03
CA ALA A 439 -29.42 45.11 9.60
C ALA A 439 -30.69 44.58 8.91
N VAL A 440 -31.11 43.34 9.22
CA VAL A 440 -32.37 42.76 8.71
C VAL A 440 -33.58 43.52 9.25
N LEU A 441 -33.59 43.87 10.54
CA LEU A 441 -34.69 44.63 11.15
C LEU A 441 -34.85 46.01 10.50
N VAL A 442 -33.74 46.73 10.29
CA VAL A 442 -33.74 48.04 9.62
C VAL A 442 -34.26 47.91 8.20
N LEU A 443 -33.86 46.87 7.47
CA LEU A 443 -34.35 46.61 6.11
C LEU A 443 -35.87 46.36 6.09
N VAL A 444 -36.39 45.58 7.03
CA VAL A 444 -37.83 45.30 7.16
C VAL A 444 -38.62 46.58 7.50
N ILE A 445 -38.10 47.41 8.41
CA ILE A 445 -38.72 48.70 8.77
C ILE A 445 -38.75 49.65 7.56
N VAL A 446 -37.67 49.72 6.79
CA VAL A 446 -37.62 50.52 5.55
C VAL A 446 -38.63 50.01 4.52
N LEU A 447 -38.77 48.69 4.35
CA LEU A 447 -39.76 48.12 3.44
C LEU A 447 -41.20 48.39 3.87
N ILE A 448 -41.50 48.29 5.17
CA ILE A 448 -42.82 48.57 5.73
C ILE A 448 -43.16 50.06 5.62
N THR A 449 -42.22 50.97 5.91
CA THR A 449 -42.45 52.42 5.80
C THR A 449 -42.66 52.86 4.35
N VAL A 450 -41.93 52.27 3.39
CA VAL A 450 -42.13 52.48 1.96
C VAL A 450 -43.48 51.93 1.48
N ALA A 451 -43.89 50.75 1.96
CA ALA A 451 -45.19 50.15 1.64
C ALA A 451 -46.36 50.96 2.23
N ALA A 452 -46.24 51.39 3.50
CA ALA A 452 -47.22 52.24 4.18
C ALA A 452 -47.33 53.62 3.51
N GLY A 453 -46.21 54.22 3.11
CA GLY A 453 -46.18 55.48 2.35
C GLY A 453 -46.82 55.38 0.97
N ARG A 454 -46.70 54.23 0.29
CA ARG A 454 -47.39 53.95 -0.97
C ARG A 454 -48.90 53.72 -0.80
N SER A 455 -49.32 53.04 0.27
CA SER A 455 -50.75 52.81 0.55
C SER A 455 -51.51 54.11 0.84
N ARG A 456 -50.87 55.08 1.54
CA ARG A 456 -51.46 56.39 1.84
C ARG A 456 -51.63 57.26 0.58
N ARG A 457 -50.70 57.20 -0.38
CA ARG A 457 -50.82 57.90 -1.68
C ARG A 457 -51.89 57.27 -2.59
N ARG A 458 -52.10 55.96 -2.50
CA ARG A 458 -53.14 55.24 -3.26
C ARG A 458 -54.55 55.52 -2.74
N ASN A 459 -54.70 55.80 -1.44
CA ASN A 459 -55.99 56.14 -0.83
C ASN A 459 -56.42 57.60 -1.01
N GLN A 460 -55.51 58.50 -1.43
CA GLN A 460 -55.87 59.88 -1.79
C GLN A 460 -56.40 60.00 -3.23
N THR A 461 -55.98 59.13 -4.14
CA THR A 461 -56.42 59.14 -5.56
C THR A 461 -57.77 58.45 -5.79
N ILE A 462 -58.27 57.65 -4.83
CA ILE A 462 -59.59 56.99 -4.93
C ILE A 462 -60.74 57.85 -4.36
N ARG A 463 -60.44 58.84 -3.49
CA ARG A 463 -61.48 59.70 -2.90
C ARG A 463 -61.98 60.82 -3.83
N GLU A 464 -61.25 61.16 -4.89
CA GLU A 464 -61.72 62.12 -5.91
C GLU A 464 -62.51 61.46 -7.05
N ALA A 465 -62.38 60.14 -7.27
CA ALA A 465 -63.05 59.44 -8.37
C ALA A 465 -64.48 58.96 -8.06
N VAL A 466 -64.95 59.08 -6.80
CA VAL A 466 -66.28 58.60 -6.37
C VAL A 466 -67.32 59.73 -6.27
N ALA A 467 -66.92 61.00 -6.49
CA ALA A 467 -67.84 62.14 -6.43
C ALA A 467 -68.55 62.48 -7.75
N VAL A 468 -68.26 61.79 -8.87
CA VAL A 468 -68.85 62.08 -10.18
C VAL A 468 -69.29 60.80 -10.86
N SER A 469 -70.35 60.16 -10.37
CA SER A 469 -71.09 59.11 -11.11
C SER A 469 -72.44 58.86 -10.44
N ALA A 470 -73.31 59.85 -10.47
CA ALA A 470 -74.75 59.64 -10.29
C ALA A 470 -75.45 60.14 -11.57
N THR A 471 -76.37 59.32 -12.09
CA THR A 471 -77.15 59.45 -13.35
C THR A 471 -76.39 59.02 -14.62
N GLY A 472 -76.89 58.17 -15.51
CA GLY A 472 -78.17 57.46 -15.63
C GLY A 472 -78.13 56.49 -16.83
N TYR A 473 -79.01 55.48 -16.77
CA TYR A 473 -79.59 54.59 -17.80
C TYR A 473 -79.02 54.48 -19.23
N GLY A 474 -78.98 53.24 -19.73
CA GLY A 474 -79.59 52.94 -21.04
C GLY A 474 -78.82 52.03 -22.02
N VAL A 475 -79.10 50.72 -21.93
CA VAL A 475 -79.29 49.69 -22.98
C VAL A 475 -78.87 49.99 -24.45
N GLY A 476 -78.15 49.04 -25.06
CA GLY A 476 -78.11 48.87 -26.53
C GLY A 476 -77.06 47.85 -27.03
N GLN A 477 -77.52 46.67 -27.45
CA GLN A 477 -76.74 45.56 -28.04
C GLN A 477 -76.63 45.71 -29.60
N PRO A 478 -76.02 44.77 -30.34
CA PRO A 478 -74.71 44.85 -31.00
C PRO A 478 -74.79 45.05 -32.54
N PRO A 479 -73.64 45.01 -33.26
CA PRO A 479 -73.52 43.95 -34.26
C PRO A 479 -72.12 43.30 -34.43
N SER A 480 -72.19 42.07 -34.93
CA SER A 480 -71.19 41.20 -35.61
C SER A 480 -70.54 41.86 -36.84
N ALA A 481 -69.49 41.41 -37.53
CA ALA A 481 -68.64 40.21 -37.65
C ALA A 481 -67.32 40.70 -38.31
N ASN A 482 -66.16 40.05 -38.30
CA ASN A 482 -65.79 38.84 -39.05
C ASN A 482 -64.26 38.67 -38.90
N TYR A 483 -63.75 37.44 -38.82
CA TYR A 483 -62.78 36.86 -39.78
C TYR A 483 -62.40 35.42 -39.40
N SER A 484 -62.89 34.49 -40.23
CA SER A 484 -62.32 33.23 -40.75
C SER A 484 -61.45 32.29 -39.87
N GLN A 485 -61.98 31.06 -39.70
CA GLN A 485 -61.26 29.77 -39.78
C GLN A 485 -60.54 29.65 -41.15
N GLY A 486 -59.50 28.85 -41.38
CA GLY A 486 -58.78 27.85 -40.61
C GLY A 486 -57.88 27.07 -41.59
N ASN A 487 -56.68 26.65 -41.17
CA ASN A 487 -55.98 25.45 -41.66
C ASN A 487 -54.76 25.17 -40.79
N GLN A 488 -54.68 23.94 -40.30
CA GLN A 488 -53.57 23.34 -39.54
C GLN A 488 -52.35 23.13 -40.44
N PRO A 489 -51.11 23.13 -39.89
CA PRO A 489 -50.46 21.84 -39.62
C PRO A 489 -49.63 21.78 -38.32
N GLN A 490 -49.33 20.53 -37.94
CA GLN A 490 -48.74 20.03 -36.69
C GLN A 490 -47.41 20.65 -36.23
N GLN A 491 -47.25 20.68 -34.91
CA GLN A 491 -46.00 20.88 -34.17
C GLN A 491 -44.95 19.82 -34.51
N ASN A 492 -43.75 20.29 -34.82
CA ASN A 492 -42.57 19.48 -35.10
C ASN A 492 -41.60 19.59 -33.90
N TYR A 493 -41.42 18.49 -33.16
CA TYR A 493 -40.35 18.30 -32.20
C TYR A 493 -39.18 17.59 -32.91
N PRO A 494 -37.92 18.07 -32.80
CA PRO A 494 -36.80 17.36 -33.40
C PRO A 494 -36.43 16.13 -32.57
N ALA A 495 -36.60 14.95 -33.17
CA ALA A 495 -36.03 13.69 -32.70
C ALA A 495 -34.55 13.59 -33.11
N GLN A 496 -33.66 13.33 -32.15
CA GLN A 496 -32.27 12.97 -32.41
C GLN A 496 -32.20 11.51 -32.86
N ASN A 497 -31.82 11.31 -34.12
CA ASN A 497 -31.54 10.00 -34.70
C ASN A 497 -30.13 9.54 -34.32
N TYR A 498 -30.07 8.34 -33.74
CA TYR A 498 -28.87 7.51 -33.66
C TYR A 498 -28.55 6.92 -35.04
N PRO A 499 -27.29 6.97 -35.51
CA PRO A 499 -26.79 6.04 -36.50
C PRO A 499 -26.17 4.81 -35.79
N SER A 500 -26.79 3.65 -36.01
CA SER A 500 -26.18 2.34 -35.80
C SER A 500 -25.06 2.12 -36.83
N ALA A 501 -23.88 1.71 -36.36
CA ALA A 501 -22.75 1.27 -37.18
C ALA A 501 -22.33 -0.17 -36.78
N PRO A 502 -21.73 -0.95 -37.72
CA PRO A 502 -21.81 -2.41 -37.72
C PRO A 502 -20.66 -3.10 -36.99
N TYR A 503 -20.93 -4.34 -36.57
CA TYR A 503 -19.91 -5.34 -36.23
C TYR A 503 -18.99 -5.65 -37.43
N GLY A 504 -17.69 -5.74 -37.16
CA GLY A 504 -16.72 -6.50 -37.95
C GLY A 504 -15.79 -5.70 -38.86
N ALA A 505 -14.61 -5.31 -38.34
CA ALA A 505 -13.35 -5.23 -39.09
C ALA A 505 -12.16 -5.00 -38.14
N THR A 506 -11.24 -5.96 -38.11
CA THR A 506 -9.90 -5.84 -37.50
C THR A 506 -9.07 -4.77 -38.21
N PRO A 507 -8.33 -3.90 -37.50
CA PRO A 507 -7.39 -2.99 -38.15
C PRO A 507 -6.12 -3.72 -38.63
N PRO A 508 -5.52 -3.33 -39.76
CA PRO A 508 -4.28 -3.95 -40.26
C PRO A 508 -3.07 -3.56 -39.40
N PRO A 509 -2.01 -4.41 -39.38
CA PRO A 509 -0.81 -4.14 -38.60
C PRO A 509 -0.04 -2.94 -39.18
N ALA A 510 0.43 -2.07 -38.29
CA ALA A 510 1.36 -1.00 -38.64
C ALA A 510 2.68 -1.60 -39.12
N SER A 511 3.05 -1.27 -40.37
CA SER A 511 4.34 -1.62 -40.97
C SER A 511 5.46 -0.84 -40.29
N TYR A 512 6.27 -1.50 -39.46
CA TYR A 512 7.59 -1.00 -39.06
C TYR A 512 8.57 -1.21 -40.22
N GLY A 513 9.18 -0.11 -40.67
CA GLY A 513 10.35 -0.16 -41.56
C GLY A 513 11.57 -0.77 -40.84
N PRO A 514 12.56 -1.30 -41.59
CA PRO A 514 13.67 -2.06 -41.00
C PRO A 514 14.63 -1.13 -40.26
N GLY A 515 14.45 -1.04 -38.94
CA GLY A 515 15.39 -0.46 -38.00
C GLY A 515 16.57 -1.40 -37.78
N ARG A 516 17.78 -0.85 -37.84
CA ARG A 516 19.08 -1.53 -37.81
C ARG A 516 19.23 -2.39 -36.56
N GLY A 517 19.69 -3.64 -36.75
CA GLY A 517 20.02 -4.55 -35.67
C GLY A 517 21.18 -4.05 -34.80
N PRO A 518 21.29 -4.54 -33.54
CA PRO A 518 22.40 -4.22 -32.66
C PRO A 518 23.72 -4.83 -33.18
N PRO A 519 24.86 -4.15 -32.99
CA PRO A 519 26.16 -4.68 -33.39
C PRO A 519 26.59 -5.86 -32.50
N PRO A 520 27.40 -6.81 -33.02
CA PRO A 520 27.85 -7.97 -32.27
C PRO A 520 28.86 -7.59 -31.17
N TYR A 521 28.72 -8.25 -30.03
CA TYR A 521 29.65 -8.17 -28.89
C TYR A 521 31.03 -8.71 -29.30
N SER A 522 32.04 -7.85 -29.35
CA SER A 522 33.44 -8.26 -29.48
C SER A 522 34.00 -8.57 -28.10
N GLN A 523 34.48 -9.80 -27.89
CA GLN A 523 35.31 -10.15 -26.74
C GLN A 523 36.61 -9.34 -26.80
N GLY A 524 36.78 -8.41 -25.85
CA GLY A 524 38.01 -7.67 -25.63
C GLY A 524 38.62 -8.07 -24.29
N THR A 525 39.74 -8.79 -24.34
CA THR A 525 40.63 -9.07 -23.21
C THR A 525 41.24 -7.76 -22.67
N PRO A 526 41.26 -7.52 -21.35
CA PRO A 526 42.02 -6.38 -20.81
C PRO A 526 43.52 -6.68 -20.81
N SER A 527 44.26 -5.89 -21.60
CA SER A 527 45.72 -5.79 -21.58
C SER A 527 46.18 -5.07 -20.31
N TYR A 528 47.15 -5.66 -19.62
CA TYR A 528 47.89 -5.05 -18.51
C TYR A 528 48.66 -3.82 -19.01
N GLY A 529 48.43 -2.67 -18.37
CA GLY A 529 49.19 -1.43 -18.59
C GLY A 529 49.98 -1.09 -17.33
N GLN A 530 51.30 -1.21 -17.40
CA GLN A 530 52.27 -0.66 -16.45
C GLN A 530 52.15 0.87 -16.40
N ASN A 531 52.31 1.47 -15.22
CA ASN A 531 53.17 2.63 -14.99
C ASN A 531 53.34 2.94 -13.48
N ASP A 532 54.57 2.75 -13.02
CA ASP A 532 55.41 3.65 -12.21
C ASP A 532 54.93 4.22 -10.85
N GLY A 533 55.52 3.69 -9.76
CA GLY A 533 55.59 4.32 -8.42
C GLY A 533 56.69 5.41 -8.33
N PRO A 534 56.79 6.19 -7.22
CA PRO A 534 57.51 5.77 -5.98
C PRO A 534 57.03 6.52 -4.69
N PRO A 535 57.75 6.56 -3.53
CA PRO A 535 58.65 5.60 -2.87
C PRO A 535 58.20 5.20 -1.43
N TYR A 536 58.90 4.22 -0.87
CA TYR A 536 58.80 3.67 0.49
C TYR A 536 58.85 4.69 1.66
N GLY A 537 57.99 4.47 2.65
CA GLY A 537 58.07 5.00 4.02
C GLY A 537 57.71 3.92 5.06
N ASN A 538 58.45 3.90 6.17
CA ASN A 538 58.49 2.85 7.21
C ASN A 538 57.15 2.36 7.79
N PRO A 539 57.10 1.11 8.32
CA PRO A 539 55.88 0.53 8.89
C PRO A 539 55.55 1.12 10.28
N PRO A 540 54.28 1.46 10.58
CA PRO A 540 53.84 1.66 11.94
C PRO A 540 53.55 0.32 12.65
N THR A 541 54.00 0.29 13.90
CA THR A 541 53.81 -0.69 14.98
C THR A 541 52.44 -1.36 15.09
N PRO A 542 52.38 -2.64 15.54
CA PRO A 542 51.12 -3.36 15.74
C PRO A 542 50.36 -2.83 16.97
N PRO A 543 49.04 -2.57 16.89
CA PRO A 543 48.25 -2.30 18.07
C PRO A 543 47.92 -3.60 18.84
N ALA A 544 48.29 -3.57 20.12
CA ALA A 544 47.76 -4.27 21.29
C ALA A 544 47.09 -5.65 21.12
N GLN A 545 47.72 -6.67 21.70
CA GLN A 545 47.10 -7.93 22.03
C GLN A 545 45.90 -7.71 22.97
N PHE A 546 44.71 -8.09 22.51
CA PHE A 546 43.57 -8.27 23.38
C PHE A 546 43.64 -9.63 24.08
N SER A 547 43.44 -9.55 25.38
CA SER A 547 43.60 -10.58 26.38
C SER A 547 42.66 -11.78 26.19
N ASN A 548 43.16 -12.93 26.64
CA ASN A 548 42.49 -14.21 26.78
C ASN A 548 41.00 -14.09 27.19
N TYR A 549 40.09 -14.50 26.31
CA TYR A 549 38.80 -15.00 26.73
C TYR A 549 38.99 -16.45 27.20
N THR A 550 38.97 -16.63 28.51
CA THR A 550 38.88 -17.93 29.15
C THR A 550 37.47 -18.49 28.90
N TYR A 551 37.38 -19.64 28.25
CA TYR A 551 36.14 -20.42 28.18
C TYR A 551 35.58 -20.64 29.59
N PRO A 552 34.28 -20.40 29.86
CA PRO A 552 33.69 -20.88 31.09
C PRO A 552 33.70 -22.42 31.08
N PRO A 553 33.95 -23.06 32.23
CA PRO A 553 34.01 -24.51 32.32
C PRO A 553 32.65 -25.12 31.97
N GLN A 554 32.70 -26.18 31.14
CA GLN A 554 31.57 -27.07 30.88
C GLN A 554 30.95 -27.52 32.20
N GLY A 555 29.71 -27.10 32.46
CA GLY A 555 29.09 -27.40 33.74
C GLY A 555 27.75 -26.72 34.02
N GLN A 556 26.89 -26.55 33.01
CA GLN A 556 25.45 -26.41 33.23
C GLN A 556 24.74 -27.23 32.16
N MET A 557 24.02 -28.26 32.59
CA MET A 557 23.20 -29.11 31.73
C MET A 557 22.25 -28.23 30.93
N ALA A 558 22.35 -28.31 29.59
CA ALA A 558 21.30 -27.81 28.72
C ALA A 558 19.97 -28.47 29.10
N PRO A 559 18.84 -27.76 29.06
CA PRO A 559 17.53 -28.37 29.27
C PRO A 559 17.33 -29.51 28.26
N PRO A 560 16.54 -30.55 28.57
CA PRO A 560 16.34 -31.68 27.67
C PRO A 560 15.84 -31.17 26.32
N HIS A 561 16.60 -31.43 25.25
CA HIS A 561 16.20 -31.07 23.89
C HIS A 561 14.83 -31.69 23.63
N THR A 562 13.81 -30.85 23.47
CA THR A 562 12.53 -31.31 22.93
C THR A 562 12.79 -31.64 21.47
N THR A 563 12.37 -32.82 21.04
CA THR A 563 12.45 -33.23 19.64
C THR A 563 11.07 -33.18 19.02
N CYS A 564 10.99 -33.06 17.70
CA CYS A 564 9.76 -33.37 16.99
C CYS A 564 9.55 -34.88 16.93
N VAL A 565 8.37 -35.31 16.48
CA VAL A 565 8.05 -36.74 16.30
C VAL A 565 9.00 -37.46 15.32
N ASN A 566 9.70 -36.72 14.45
CA ASN A 566 10.72 -37.24 13.54
C ASN A 566 12.15 -37.15 14.09
N GLY A 567 12.32 -36.80 15.37
CA GLY A 567 13.61 -36.80 16.07
C GLY A 567 14.49 -35.57 15.84
N HIS A 568 14.04 -34.56 15.08
CA HIS A 568 14.78 -33.31 14.92
C HIS A 568 14.67 -32.46 16.19
N ALA A 569 15.74 -31.75 16.54
CA ALA A 569 15.74 -30.84 17.68
C ALA A 569 14.77 -29.67 17.48
N LEU A 570 14.06 -29.28 18.53
CA LEU A 570 13.18 -28.12 18.60
C LEU A 570 13.75 -27.06 19.54
N GLN A 571 13.51 -25.79 19.22
CA GLN A 571 13.69 -24.70 20.17
C GLN A 571 12.62 -24.75 21.27
N PRO A 572 12.88 -24.19 22.47
CA PRO A 572 11.97 -24.28 23.61
C PRO A 572 10.53 -23.79 23.34
N ASN A 573 10.35 -22.86 22.42
CA ASN A 573 9.09 -22.23 22.00
C ASN A 573 8.55 -22.74 20.65
N GLU A 574 9.21 -23.72 20.01
CA GLU A 574 8.73 -24.31 18.76
C GLU A 574 7.67 -25.38 19.01
N THR A 575 6.49 -25.17 18.45
CA THR A 575 5.40 -26.16 18.38
C THR A 575 5.68 -27.21 17.30
N TYR A 576 6.33 -26.78 16.21
CA TYR A 576 6.63 -27.62 15.05
C TYR A 576 8.10 -27.53 14.64
N CYS A 577 8.58 -28.62 14.03
CA CYS A 577 9.92 -28.69 13.47
C CYS A 577 10.05 -27.87 12.19
N ARG A 578 11.04 -26.99 12.14
CA ARG A 578 11.35 -26.19 10.93
C ARG A 578 11.90 -27.00 9.77
N VAL A 579 12.49 -28.17 10.06
CA VAL A 579 13.11 -29.04 9.04
C VAL A 579 12.08 -29.98 8.39
N CYS A 580 11.13 -30.51 9.16
CA CYS A 580 10.19 -31.52 8.64
C CYS A 580 8.71 -31.18 8.84
N GLY A 581 8.39 -30.08 9.50
CA GLY A 581 7.02 -29.70 9.87
C GLY A 581 6.39 -30.55 10.97
N ALA A 582 7.06 -31.58 11.47
CA ALA A 582 6.44 -32.49 12.44
C ALA A 582 6.27 -31.81 13.81
N GLY A 583 5.16 -32.06 14.48
CA GLY A 583 4.88 -31.51 15.81
C GLY A 583 5.88 -31.98 16.88
N ARG A 584 5.94 -31.25 17.99
CA ARG A 584 6.70 -31.64 19.20
C ARG A 584 6.26 -33.03 19.69
N ALA A 585 7.24 -33.87 20.02
CA ALA A 585 7.04 -35.24 20.51
C ALA A 585 6.53 -35.29 21.96
#